data_AF-A0A349LL00-F1
#
_entry.id   AF-A0A349LL00-F1
#
_cell.length_a   1.000
_cell.length_b   1.000
_cell.length_c   1.000
_cell.angle_alpha   90.00
_cell.angle_beta   90.00
_cell.angle_gamma   90.00
#
_symmetry.space_group_name_H-M   'P 1'
#
loop_
_entity.id
_entity.type
_entity.pdbx_description
1 polymer ?
#
loop_
_entity_poly.entity_id
_entity_poly.type
_entity_poly.pdbx_seq_one_letter_code
_entity_poly.pdbx_strand_id
1 'polypeptide(L)'
;FARYRDLNSGPAIPVTDQGVGGGFQYTGIDQEAEVEVGSAGYARLEGAQTLNDNWAVGASYERNAFYLFPGSLYATYGGNVGGLDLKWKDGETRNASIGYRYWVLPSPSNNRQQIFGTANQRLLTEYNYKVDVSGWIGNQQNTNSNVSYFSPINQTEYLGTLNLRLLQWRDIATKKYDFWHRVFGSYGLVTQSGYSTLPMNNYGYGQDFNIGDKEP
;
A
#
# COMPACT_ATOMS: atom_id res chain seq x y z
N PHE A 1 -8.15 -2.45 -4.26
CA PHE A 1 -7.25 -1.96 -3.21
C PHE A 1 -6.99 -0.49 -3.42
N ALA A 2 -7.69 0.38 -2.68
CA ALA A 2 -7.30 1.78 -2.59
C ALA A 2 -6.22 1.82 -1.50
N ARG A 3 -4.95 1.82 -1.91
CA ARG A 3 -3.88 2.23 -0.99
C ARG A 3 -4.13 3.72 -0.77
N TYR A 4 -4.36 4.13 0.47
CA TYR A 4 -4.27 5.54 0.82
C TYR A 4 -2.87 5.98 0.41
N ARG A 5 -2.79 6.79 -0.66
CA ARG A 5 -1.68 7.72 -0.78
C ARG A 5 -1.98 8.78 0.26
N ASP A 6 -1.42 8.56 1.44
CA ASP A 6 -1.04 9.55 2.43
C ASP A 6 -1.53 10.97 2.10
N LEU A 7 -2.57 11.41 2.82
CA LEU A 7 -3.05 12.80 2.84
C LEU A 7 -1.98 13.69 3.49
N ASN A 8 -0.94 14.04 2.74
CA ASN A 8 0.07 15.01 3.18
C ASN A 8 0.03 16.21 2.22
N SER A 9 -0.43 17.36 2.71
CA SER A 9 -0.39 18.61 1.95
C SER A 9 0.91 19.35 2.24
N GLY A 10 1.72 19.60 1.21
CA GLY A 10 2.93 20.43 1.25
C GLY A 10 3.19 21.11 -0.11
N PRO A 11 3.94 22.23 -0.15
CA PRO A 11 4.11 23.04 -1.35
C PRO A 11 4.88 22.32 -2.47
N ALA A 12 4.49 22.60 -3.72
CA ALA A 12 5.00 21.95 -4.93
C ALA A 12 6.44 22.40 -5.30
N ILE A 13 7.30 21.43 -5.64
CA ILE A 13 8.61 21.65 -6.26
C ILE A 13 8.49 21.32 -7.77
N PRO A 14 9.09 22.11 -8.68
CA PRO A 14 9.12 21.80 -10.11
C PRO A 14 9.89 20.50 -10.36
N VAL A 15 9.26 19.56 -11.06
CA VAL A 15 9.87 18.29 -11.44
C VAL A 15 10.87 18.53 -12.57
N THR A 16 12.16 18.55 -12.23
CA THR A 16 13.23 18.32 -13.18
C THR A 16 13.98 17.09 -12.72
N ASP A 17 13.60 15.91 -13.19
CA ASP A 17 14.56 14.85 -13.48
C ASP A 17 13.89 13.71 -14.26
N GLN A 18 14.42 13.46 -15.46
CA GLN A 18 14.14 12.25 -16.22
C GLN A 18 14.85 11.11 -15.52
N GLY A 19 14.08 10.18 -14.94
CA GLY A 19 14.64 9.00 -14.28
C GLY A 19 14.79 7.83 -15.25
N VAL A 20 15.91 7.12 -15.15
CA VAL A 20 16.10 5.81 -15.79
C VAL A 20 16.37 4.78 -14.71
N GLY A 21 15.77 3.61 -14.85
CA GLY A 21 15.92 2.53 -13.90
C GLY A 21 15.90 1.17 -14.61
N GLY A 22 16.47 0.19 -13.94
CA GLY A 22 16.51 -1.19 -14.39
C GLY A 22 16.48 -2.11 -13.19
N GLY A 23 15.93 -3.30 -13.36
CA GLY A 23 15.80 -4.26 -12.29
C GLY A 23 15.82 -5.69 -12.78
N PHE A 24 15.91 -6.60 -11.82
CA PHE A 24 15.82 -8.03 -12.00
C PHE A 24 14.81 -8.59 -11.01
N GLN A 25 13.92 -9.44 -11.51
CA GLN A 25 12.98 -10.19 -10.70
C GLN A 25 13.26 -11.68 -10.84
N TYR A 26 13.32 -12.36 -9.71
CA TYR A 26 13.34 -13.79 -9.58
C TYR A 26 12.03 -14.28 -8.99
N THR A 27 11.43 -15.28 -9.64
CA THR A 27 10.23 -15.98 -9.16
C THR A 27 10.54 -17.48 -9.14
N GLY A 28 10.62 -18.03 -7.94
CA GLY A 28 10.68 -19.46 -7.65
C GLY A 28 9.33 -19.99 -7.15
N ILE A 29 9.31 -21.25 -6.71
CA ILE A 29 8.08 -21.91 -6.22
C ILE A 29 7.57 -21.23 -4.95
N ASP A 30 8.47 -20.99 -3.99
CA ASP A 30 8.13 -20.41 -2.68
C ASP A 30 8.85 -19.09 -2.42
N GLN A 31 9.51 -18.52 -3.42
CA GLN A 31 10.40 -17.38 -3.25
C GLN A 31 10.20 -16.37 -4.36
N GLU A 32 10.14 -15.11 -3.98
CA GLU A 32 10.23 -14.00 -4.91
C GLU A 32 11.31 -13.05 -4.40
N ALA A 33 12.10 -12.52 -5.33
CA ALA A 33 13.07 -11.49 -5.02
C ALA A 33 13.14 -10.50 -6.18
N GLU A 34 13.15 -9.22 -5.86
CA GLU A 34 13.27 -8.16 -6.83
C GLU A 34 14.36 -7.18 -6.39
N VAL A 35 15.18 -6.79 -7.35
CA VAL A 35 16.21 -5.76 -7.20
C VAL A 35 15.98 -4.73 -8.27
N GLU A 36 15.85 -3.47 -7.88
CA GLU A 36 15.71 -2.33 -8.78
C GLU A 36 16.77 -1.30 -8.44
N VAL A 37 17.36 -0.68 -9.46
CA VAL A 37 18.26 0.47 -9.32
C VAL A 37 17.85 1.56 -10.29
N GLY A 38 18.03 2.81 -9.88
CA GLY A 38 17.67 3.94 -10.71
C GLY A 38 18.58 5.14 -10.51
N SER A 39 18.27 6.17 -11.28
CA SER A 39 18.87 7.49 -11.17
C SER A 39 18.78 8.08 -9.75
N ALA A 40 19.61 9.09 -9.48
CA ALA A 40 19.75 9.74 -8.17
C ALA A 40 20.02 8.77 -6.99
N GLY A 41 20.70 7.65 -7.26
CA GLY A 41 21.10 6.69 -6.23
C GLY A 41 19.94 5.92 -5.61
N TYR A 42 18.79 5.86 -6.30
CA TYR A 42 17.67 5.01 -5.94
C TYR A 42 18.04 3.52 -6.07
N ALA A 43 17.66 2.74 -5.07
CA ALA A 43 17.75 1.28 -5.12
C ALA A 43 16.65 0.68 -4.27
N ARG A 44 16.03 -0.40 -4.74
CA ARG A 44 15.03 -1.17 -4.02
C ARG A 44 15.40 -2.64 -4.05
N LEU A 45 15.26 -3.27 -2.90
CA LEU A 45 15.40 -4.71 -2.71
C LEU A 45 14.13 -5.16 -2.02
N GLU A 46 13.44 -6.14 -2.57
CA GLU A 46 12.36 -6.80 -1.87
C GLU A 46 12.36 -8.29 -2.12
N GLY A 47 11.80 -9.03 -1.18
CA GLY A 47 11.61 -10.45 -1.35
C GLY A 47 10.52 -10.98 -0.45
N ALA A 48 9.95 -12.10 -0.87
CA ALA A 48 8.95 -12.83 -0.11
C ALA A 48 9.30 -14.32 -0.12
N GLN A 49 9.04 -14.98 1.00
CA GLN A 49 9.18 -16.41 1.17
C GLN A 49 7.83 -16.97 1.65
N THR A 50 7.24 -17.86 0.87
CA THR A 50 6.14 -18.70 1.31
C THR A 50 6.71 -19.78 2.24
N LEU A 51 6.14 -19.88 3.44
CA LEU A 51 6.55 -20.85 4.45
C LEU A 51 5.70 -22.12 4.36
N ASN A 52 4.43 -21.95 4.02
CA ASN A 52 3.44 -23.00 3.77
C ASN A 52 2.23 -22.41 3.05
N ASP A 53 1.20 -23.22 2.82
CA ASP A 53 -0.04 -22.83 2.12
C ASP A 53 -0.75 -21.62 2.73
N ASN A 54 -0.51 -21.30 3.99
CA ASN A 54 -1.20 -20.22 4.72
C ASN A 54 -0.29 -19.04 5.04
N TRP A 55 1.02 -19.22 5.16
CA TRP A 55 1.92 -18.20 5.71
C TRP A 55 3.01 -17.81 4.71
N ALA A 56 3.26 -16.51 4.61
CA ALA A 56 4.39 -15.95 3.89
C ALA A 56 5.01 -14.79 4.67
N VAL A 57 6.31 -14.59 4.51
CA VAL A 57 7.07 -13.49 5.11
C VAL A 57 7.66 -12.66 3.99
N GLY A 58 7.60 -11.34 4.14
CA GLY A 58 8.19 -10.36 3.22
C GLY A 58 9.24 -9.51 3.92
N ALA A 59 10.26 -9.11 3.16
CA ALA A 59 11.24 -8.12 3.56
C ALA A 59 11.47 -7.14 2.41
N SER A 60 11.67 -5.87 2.75
CA SER A 60 11.96 -4.82 1.77
C SER A 60 12.95 -3.81 2.31
N TYR A 61 13.75 -3.26 1.43
CA TYR A 61 14.64 -2.15 1.68
C TYR A 61 14.67 -1.23 0.47
N GLU A 62 14.48 0.06 0.70
CA GLU A 62 14.47 1.08 -0.33
C GLU A 62 15.37 2.23 0.08
N ARG A 63 16.35 2.55 -0.78
CA ARG A 63 17.25 3.68 -0.64
C ARG A 63 16.73 4.84 -1.46
N ASN A 64 16.74 6.04 -0.87
CA ASN A 64 16.19 7.24 -1.49
C ASN A 64 14.72 7.07 -1.90
N ALA A 65 13.90 6.51 -1.00
CA ALA A 65 12.53 6.11 -1.29
C ALA A 65 11.61 7.25 -1.74
N PHE A 66 12.01 8.50 -1.47
CA PHE A 66 11.27 9.69 -1.88
C PHE A 66 11.54 10.10 -3.34
N TYR A 67 12.47 9.44 -4.03
CA TYR A 67 12.87 9.77 -5.40
C TYR A 67 11.76 9.55 -6.44
N LEU A 68 10.88 8.57 -6.24
CA LEU A 68 9.79 8.24 -7.17
C LEU A 68 8.47 8.98 -6.89
N PHE A 69 8.42 9.83 -5.86
CA PHE A 69 7.19 10.53 -5.52
C PHE A 69 7.05 11.83 -6.34
N PRO A 70 6.01 11.94 -7.20
CA PRO A 70 5.79 13.15 -7.98
C PRO A 70 5.59 14.35 -7.04
N GLY A 71 6.29 15.44 -7.36
CA GLY A 71 6.48 16.63 -6.53
C GLY A 71 5.21 17.09 -5.80
N SER A 72 5.29 17.11 -4.47
CA SER A 72 4.44 17.85 -3.50
C SER A 72 4.45 17.21 -2.10
N LEU A 73 4.97 15.98 -1.94
CA LEU A 73 4.69 15.20 -0.74
C LEU A 73 5.78 15.17 0.33
N TYR A 74 7.08 15.22 0.00
CA TYR A 74 8.14 15.21 1.02
C TYR A 74 9.39 15.98 0.63
N ALA A 75 10.13 16.37 1.67
CA ALA A 75 11.22 17.35 1.69
C ALA A 75 12.34 17.07 0.68
N THR A 76 13.16 18.09 0.45
CA THR A 76 14.39 18.16 -0.35
C THR A 76 15.48 17.13 0.00
N TYR A 77 15.14 16.06 0.72
CA TYR A 77 16.03 15.16 1.44
C TYR A 77 15.68 13.70 1.13
N GLY A 78 16.67 12.93 0.67
CA GLY A 78 16.54 11.49 0.51
C GLY A 78 16.37 10.79 1.86
N GLY A 79 15.73 9.62 1.85
CA GLY A 79 15.54 8.79 3.04
C GLY A 79 15.51 7.31 2.68
N ASN A 80 15.95 6.48 3.62
CA ASN A 80 16.01 5.03 3.44
C ASN A 80 14.90 4.36 4.25
N VAL A 81 14.34 3.27 3.74
CA VAL A 81 13.20 2.58 4.34
C VAL A 81 13.50 1.11 4.39
N GLY A 82 13.35 0.50 5.56
CA GLY A 82 13.33 -0.95 5.73
C GLY A 82 11.95 -1.40 6.16
N GLY A 83 11.53 -2.58 5.71
CA GLY A 83 10.23 -3.15 6.08
C GLY A 83 10.26 -4.66 6.19
N LEU A 84 9.41 -5.17 7.07
CA LEU A 84 9.13 -6.59 7.24
C LEU A 84 7.62 -6.78 7.29
N ASP A 85 7.13 -7.88 6.74
CA ASP A 85 5.73 -8.25 6.85
C ASP A 85 5.54 -9.76 6.99
N LEU A 86 4.46 -10.12 7.67
CA LEU A 86 3.98 -11.48 7.80
C LEU A 86 2.56 -11.51 7.27
N LYS A 87 2.33 -12.35 6.27
CA LYS A 87 1.04 -12.54 5.60
C LYS A 87 0.49 -13.89 6.00
N TRP A 88 -0.79 -13.91 6.33
CA TRP A 88 -1.57 -15.11 6.53
C TRP A 88 -2.75 -15.12 5.56
N LYS A 89 -3.03 -16.28 4.97
CA LYS A 89 -4.20 -16.51 4.14
C LYS A 89 -4.87 -17.81 4.55
N ASP A 90 -6.18 -17.85 4.41
CA ASP A 90 -7.00 -19.04 4.62
C ASP A 90 -7.96 -19.18 3.45
N GLY A 91 -7.61 -20.10 2.56
CA GLY A 91 -8.23 -20.25 1.24
C GLY A 91 -8.19 -18.97 0.42
N GLU A 92 -9.26 -18.74 -0.35
CA GLU A 92 -9.41 -17.58 -1.24
C GLU A 92 -10.22 -16.43 -0.61
N THR A 93 -10.82 -16.67 0.55
CA THR A 93 -11.83 -15.76 1.13
C THR A 93 -11.31 -14.93 2.28
N ARG A 94 -10.22 -15.34 2.95
CA ARG A 94 -9.73 -14.66 4.14
C ARG A 94 -8.23 -14.49 4.09
N ASN A 95 -7.78 -13.29 4.42
CA ASN A 95 -6.36 -13.00 4.58
C ASN A 95 -6.15 -11.93 5.65
N ALA A 96 -4.96 -11.93 6.22
CA ALA A 96 -4.50 -10.91 7.15
C ALA A 96 -3.01 -10.67 6.94
N SER A 97 -2.54 -9.50 7.33
CA SER A 97 -1.11 -9.23 7.40
C SER A 97 -0.79 -8.36 8.59
N ILE A 98 0.42 -8.48 9.08
CA ILE A 98 1.04 -7.53 10.00
C ILE A 98 2.38 -7.13 9.41
N GLY A 99 2.72 -5.86 9.52
CA GLY A 99 3.96 -5.33 8.98
C GLY A 99 4.55 -4.26 9.86
N TYR A 100 5.86 -4.09 9.72
CA TYR A 100 6.63 -3.06 10.37
C TYR A 100 7.51 -2.37 9.32
N ARG A 101 7.62 -1.05 9.41
CA ARG A 101 8.48 -0.23 8.55
C ARG A 101 9.23 0.79 9.38
N TYR A 102 10.44 1.08 8.96
CA TYR A 102 11.32 2.05 9.58
C TYR A 102 11.96 2.92 8.51
N TRP A 103 11.81 4.24 8.64
CA TRP A 103 12.40 5.24 7.76
C TRP A 103 13.50 5.99 8.50
N VAL A 104 14.64 6.14 7.86
CA VAL A 104 15.72 7.05 8.28
C VAL A 104 15.67 8.28 7.38
N LEU A 105 15.27 9.42 7.93
CA LEU A 105 15.22 10.72 7.24
C LEU A 105 16.36 11.58 7.78
N PRO A 106 17.55 11.58 7.14
CA PRO A 106 18.75 12.23 7.67
C PRO A 106 18.62 13.74 7.81
N SER A 107 17.79 14.40 7.01
CA SER A 107 17.55 15.85 7.11
C SER A 107 16.05 16.14 7.04
N PRO A 108 15.47 16.89 7.99
CA PRO A 108 16.02 17.30 9.29
C PRO A 108 15.86 16.17 10.33
N SER A 109 16.90 15.34 10.50
CA SER A 109 17.03 14.22 11.46
C SER A 109 15.71 13.75 12.08
N ASN A 110 14.96 12.96 11.33
CA ASN A 110 13.70 12.38 11.75
C ASN A 110 13.67 10.90 11.39
N ASN A 111 13.42 10.04 12.36
CA ASN A 111 13.16 8.64 12.07
C ASN A 111 11.68 8.40 12.23
N ARG A 112 11.08 7.76 11.22
CA ARG A 112 9.68 7.33 11.28
C ARG A 112 9.67 5.82 11.50
N GLN A 113 8.75 5.35 12.32
CA GLN A 113 8.43 3.93 12.41
C GLN A 113 6.94 3.73 12.27
N GLN A 114 6.54 2.62 11.67
CA GLN A 114 5.15 2.26 11.50
C GLN A 114 4.96 0.78 11.73
N ILE A 115 4.03 0.43 12.61
CA ILE A 115 3.47 -0.91 12.69
C ILE A 115 2.05 -0.85 12.13
N PHE A 116 1.69 -1.81 11.30
CA PHE A 116 0.35 -1.86 10.71
C PHE A 116 -0.13 -3.29 10.58
N GLY A 117 -1.45 -3.45 10.58
CA GLY A 117 -2.12 -4.71 10.38
C GLY A 117 -3.29 -4.53 9.41
N THR A 118 -3.52 -5.53 8.58
CA THR A 118 -4.69 -5.60 7.71
C THR A 118 -5.39 -6.93 7.87
N ALA A 119 -6.70 -6.92 7.68
CA ALA A 119 -7.51 -8.13 7.58
C ALA A 119 -8.52 -7.94 6.46
N ASN A 120 -8.78 -8.98 5.69
CA ASN A 120 -9.79 -8.98 4.65
C ASN A 120 -10.56 -10.29 4.68
N GLN A 121 -11.86 -10.17 4.44
CA GLN A 121 -12.78 -11.29 4.36
C GLN A 121 -13.80 -11.05 3.25
N ARG A 122 -13.93 -12.02 2.35
CA ARG A 122 -15.03 -12.11 1.39
C ARG A 122 -16.28 -12.57 2.14
N LEU A 123 -17.30 -11.72 2.17
CA LEU A 123 -18.58 -12.02 2.81
C LEU A 123 -19.51 -12.77 1.87
N LEU A 124 -19.63 -12.28 0.62
CA LEU A 124 -20.52 -12.86 -0.39
C LEU A 124 -19.79 -12.95 -1.72
N THR A 125 -19.94 -14.07 -2.42
CA THR A 125 -19.46 -14.27 -3.78
C THR A 125 -20.58 -14.87 -4.60
N GLU A 126 -21.09 -14.09 -5.56
CA GLU A 126 -22.03 -14.54 -6.56
C GLU A 126 -21.46 -14.33 -7.96
N TYR A 127 -22.17 -14.86 -8.97
CA TYR A 127 -21.77 -14.71 -10.36
C TYR A 127 -21.64 -13.23 -10.79
N ASN A 128 -22.55 -12.38 -10.33
CA ASN A 128 -22.67 -10.98 -10.74
C ASN A 128 -22.32 -9.96 -9.65
N TYR A 129 -22.02 -10.38 -8.41
CA TYR A 129 -21.55 -9.46 -7.39
C TYR A 129 -20.65 -10.11 -6.36
N LYS A 130 -19.80 -9.31 -5.73
CA LYS A 130 -18.91 -9.72 -4.63
C LYS A 130 -18.92 -8.66 -3.54
N VAL A 131 -18.95 -9.11 -2.28
CA VAL A 131 -18.89 -8.22 -1.12
C VAL A 131 -17.69 -8.61 -0.26
N ASP A 132 -16.77 -7.68 -0.08
CA ASP A 132 -15.58 -7.82 0.74
C ASP A 132 -15.64 -6.85 1.91
N VAL A 133 -15.29 -7.30 3.11
CA VAL A 133 -14.98 -6.44 4.25
C VAL A 133 -13.47 -6.45 4.49
N SER A 134 -12.91 -5.30 4.86
CA SER A 134 -11.51 -5.21 5.25
C SER A 134 -11.34 -4.27 6.44
N GLY A 135 -10.36 -4.58 7.28
CA GLY A 135 -9.91 -3.75 8.37
C GLY A 135 -8.44 -3.38 8.15
N TRP A 136 -8.09 -2.17 8.56
CA TRP A 136 -6.72 -1.70 8.63
C TRP A 136 -6.51 -1.01 9.98
N ILE A 137 -5.37 -1.23 10.58
CA ILE A 137 -4.91 -0.56 11.80
C ILE A 137 -3.46 -0.19 11.56
N GLY A 138 -3.08 1.04 11.87
CA GLY A 138 -1.70 1.47 11.77
C GLY A 138 -1.35 2.43 12.88
N ASN A 139 -0.18 2.26 13.46
CA ASN A 139 0.43 3.24 14.34
C ASN A 139 1.72 3.72 13.69
N GLN A 140 1.86 5.04 13.57
CA GLN A 140 3.07 5.69 13.11
C GLN A 140 3.63 6.59 14.22
N GLN A 141 4.96 6.63 14.30
CA GLN A 141 5.68 7.48 15.24
C GLN A 141 6.84 8.14 14.53
N ASN A 142 7.06 9.42 14.83
CA ASN A 142 8.18 10.20 14.31
C ASN A 142 9.01 10.72 15.49
N THR A 143 10.34 10.74 15.35
CA THR A 143 11.22 11.27 16.39
C THR A 143 11.22 12.80 16.45
N ASN A 144 10.88 13.47 15.34
CA ASN A 144 10.85 14.92 15.24
C ASN A 144 9.58 15.42 14.54
N SER A 145 8.80 16.26 15.24
CA SER A 145 7.61 16.91 14.71
C SER A 145 7.82 18.36 14.26
N ASN A 146 8.98 18.94 14.56
CA ASN A 146 9.36 20.29 14.14
C ASN A 146 10.10 20.24 12.80
N VAL A 147 9.37 19.83 11.77
CA VAL A 147 9.88 19.66 10.40
C VAL A 147 8.89 20.28 9.41
N SER A 148 9.34 20.60 8.21
CA SER A 148 8.52 21.31 7.20
C SER A 148 7.45 20.46 6.50
N TYR A 149 7.20 19.24 6.99
CA TYR A 149 6.25 18.29 6.43
C TYR A 149 5.39 17.67 7.55
N PHE A 150 4.32 16.98 7.18
CA PHE A 150 3.46 16.31 8.15
C PHE A 150 4.21 15.19 8.89
N SER A 151 4.55 15.45 10.15
CA SER A 151 5.33 14.53 11.00
C SER A 151 4.73 14.44 12.41
N PRO A 152 3.57 13.79 12.58
CA PRO A 152 2.97 13.61 13.88
C PRO A 152 3.89 12.75 14.77
N ILE A 153 4.14 13.18 16.02
CA ILE A 153 4.98 12.44 16.98
C ILE A 153 4.47 11.00 17.14
N ASN A 154 3.16 10.86 17.27
CA ASN A 154 2.49 9.59 17.37
C ASN A 154 1.07 9.73 16.80
N GLN A 155 0.69 8.84 15.89
CA GLN A 155 -0.64 8.78 15.30
C GLN A 155 -1.05 7.32 15.10
N THR A 156 -2.24 6.98 15.59
CA THR A 156 -2.87 5.68 15.35
C THR A 156 -4.14 5.89 14.57
N GLU A 157 -4.35 5.04 13.59
CA GLU A 157 -5.52 5.07 12.74
C GLU A 157 -6.16 3.67 12.71
N TYR A 158 -7.48 3.64 12.67
CA TYR A 158 -8.30 2.44 12.55
C TYR A 158 -9.29 2.66 11.42
N LEU A 159 -9.43 1.70 10.51
CA LEU A 159 -10.32 1.83 9.37
C LEU A 159 -11.00 0.50 9.06
N GLY A 160 -12.33 0.50 8.99
CA GLY A 160 -13.13 -0.56 8.41
C GLY A 160 -13.62 -0.14 7.02
N THR A 161 -13.55 -1.03 6.04
CA THR A 161 -13.98 -0.78 4.66
C THR A 161 -14.90 -1.89 4.18
N LEU A 162 -16.04 -1.52 3.62
CA LEU A 162 -16.92 -2.40 2.86
C LEU A 162 -16.73 -2.12 1.37
N ASN A 163 -16.56 -3.17 0.57
CA ASN A 163 -16.34 -3.08 -0.86
C ASN A 163 -17.33 -3.98 -1.59
N LEU A 164 -18.11 -3.38 -2.48
CA LEU A 164 -19.06 -4.04 -3.36
C LEU A 164 -18.52 -3.98 -4.79
N ARG A 165 -18.42 -5.15 -5.42
CA ARG A 165 -18.15 -5.27 -6.85
C ARG A 165 -19.39 -5.79 -7.55
N LEU A 166 -19.78 -5.15 -8.65
CA LEU A 166 -20.95 -5.49 -9.47
C LEU A 166 -20.48 -5.77 -10.89
N LEU A 167 -20.86 -6.92 -11.43
CA LEU A 167 -20.59 -7.26 -12.83
C LEU A 167 -21.63 -6.57 -13.70
N GLN A 168 -21.20 -5.66 -14.57
CA GLN A 168 -22.10 -5.09 -15.57
C GLN A 168 -22.25 -6.04 -16.75
N TRP A 169 -21.14 -6.58 -17.24
CA TRP A 169 -21.13 -7.43 -18.43
C TRP A 169 -19.95 -8.39 -18.42
N ARG A 170 -20.16 -9.58 -18.97
CA ARG A 170 -19.12 -10.58 -19.23
C ARG A 170 -19.45 -11.32 -20.51
N ASP A 171 -18.45 -11.57 -21.33
CA ASP A 171 -18.57 -12.56 -22.40
C ASP A 171 -18.69 -13.96 -21.78
N ILE A 172 -19.87 -14.57 -21.91
CA ILE A 172 -20.16 -15.87 -21.29
C ILE A 172 -19.48 -17.02 -22.05
N ALA A 173 -19.26 -16.86 -23.37
CA ALA A 173 -18.72 -17.92 -24.21
C ALA A 173 -17.22 -18.09 -23.98
N THR A 174 -16.47 -16.99 -23.98
CA THR A 174 -15.00 -17.05 -23.86
C THR A 174 -14.50 -16.71 -22.47
N LYS A 175 -15.31 -16.00 -21.65
CA LYS A 175 -14.90 -15.39 -20.37
C LYS A 175 -13.65 -14.50 -20.46
N LYS A 176 -13.22 -14.14 -21.68
CA LYS A 176 -12.05 -13.30 -21.92
C LYS A 176 -12.33 -11.85 -21.59
N TYR A 177 -13.58 -11.41 -21.60
CA TYR A 177 -13.91 -10.01 -21.33
C TYR A 177 -14.87 -9.91 -20.16
N ASP A 178 -14.56 -9.03 -19.22
CA ASP A 178 -15.53 -8.62 -18.22
C ASP A 178 -15.39 -7.15 -17.82
N PHE A 179 -16.52 -6.61 -17.38
CA PHE A 179 -16.64 -5.24 -16.94
C PHE A 179 -17.29 -5.19 -15.58
N TRP A 180 -16.53 -4.70 -14.60
CA TRP A 180 -16.94 -4.61 -13.22
C TRP A 180 -17.02 -3.15 -12.78
N HIS A 181 -18.03 -2.86 -11.98
CA HIS A 181 -18.03 -1.69 -11.11
C HIS A 181 -17.53 -2.07 -9.74
N ARG A 182 -16.90 -1.10 -9.08
CA ARG A 182 -16.47 -1.19 -7.69
C ARG A 182 -16.99 0.03 -6.95
N VAL A 183 -17.71 -0.20 -5.88
CA VAL A 183 -18.11 0.83 -4.92
C VAL A 183 -17.52 0.44 -3.57
N PHE A 184 -16.91 1.38 -2.87
CA PHE A 184 -16.46 1.13 -1.51
C PHE A 184 -16.80 2.30 -0.60
N GLY A 185 -17.01 1.99 0.67
CA GLY A 185 -17.20 2.94 1.74
C GLY A 185 -16.40 2.48 2.95
N SER A 186 -15.82 3.43 3.65
CA SER A 186 -14.97 3.18 4.80
C SER A 186 -15.25 4.17 5.91
N TYR A 187 -15.19 3.67 7.14
CA TYR A 187 -15.35 4.44 8.37
C TYR A 187 -14.23 4.06 9.32
N GLY A 188 -13.65 5.07 9.96
CA GLY A 188 -12.48 4.93 10.79
C GLY A 188 -12.31 6.07 11.78
N LEU A 189 -11.28 5.95 12.59
CA LEU A 189 -10.88 6.92 13.59
C LEU A 189 -9.37 7.16 13.47
N VAL A 190 -8.97 8.41 13.64
CA VAL A 190 -7.56 8.81 13.78
C VAL A 190 -7.35 9.47 15.14
N THR A 191 -6.35 8.99 15.87
CA THR A 191 -5.91 9.55 17.14
C THR A 191 -4.47 10.01 16.99
N GLN A 192 -4.22 11.29 17.24
CA GLN A 192 -2.90 11.89 17.10
C GLN A 192 -2.52 12.59 18.41
N SER A 193 -1.27 12.40 18.85
CA SER A 193 -0.76 13.07 20.05
C SER A 193 -0.87 14.59 19.93
N GLY A 194 -1.43 15.24 20.94
CA GLY A 194 -1.69 16.68 20.96
C GLY A 194 -3.00 17.12 20.28
N TYR A 195 -3.80 16.18 19.76
CA TYR A 195 -5.07 16.45 19.08
C TYR A 195 -6.18 15.54 19.60
N SER A 196 -7.43 15.95 19.38
CA SER A 196 -8.59 15.10 19.65
C SER A 196 -8.70 13.99 18.62
N THR A 197 -9.28 12.85 19.01
CA THR A 197 -9.63 11.79 18.06
C THR A 197 -10.69 12.29 17.08
N LEU A 198 -10.46 12.08 15.78
CA LEU A 198 -11.37 12.52 14.73
C LEU A 198 -11.85 11.33 13.88
N PRO A 199 -13.07 11.40 13.34
CA PRO A 199 -13.54 10.41 12.38
C PRO A 199 -12.81 10.56 11.04
N MET A 200 -12.57 9.42 10.39
CA MET A 200 -11.98 9.33 9.06
C MET A 200 -12.89 8.51 8.16
N ASN A 201 -13.38 9.11 7.09
CA ASN A 201 -14.36 8.49 6.19
C ASN A 201 -13.93 8.66 4.75
N ASN A 202 -14.00 7.59 3.98
CA ASN A 202 -13.71 7.65 2.54
C ASN A 202 -14.66 6.75 1.78
N TYR A 203 -15.05 7.19 0.60
CA TYR A 203 -15.87 6.43 -0.33
C TYR A 203 -15.29 6.59 -1.71
N GLY A 204 -15.54 5.62 -2.57
CA GLY A 204 -15.06 5.70 -3.93
C GLY A 204 -15.80 4.78 -4.87
N TYR A 205 -15.69 5.13 -6.14
CA TYR A 205 -16.23 4.38 -7.25
C TYR A 205 -15.11 4.15 -8.27
N GLY A 206 -15.08 2.96 -8.85
CA GLY A 206 -14.15 2.60 -9.90
C GLY A 206 -14.78 1.62 -10.87
N GLN A 207 -14.13 1.48 -12.02
CA GLN A 207 -14.52 0.54 -13.06
C GLN A 207 -13.27 -0.27 -13.45
N ASP A 208 -13.42 -1.59 -13.51
CA ASP A 208 -12.37 -2.50 -13.96
C ASP A 208 -12.86 -3.14 -15.27
N PHE A 209 -12.16 -2.87 -16.38
CA PHE A 209 -12.39 -3.54 -17.65
C PHE A 209 -11.25 -4.51 -17.92
N ASN A 210 -11.51 -5.81 -17.80
CA ASN A 210 -10.51 -6.82 -18.06
C ASN A 210 -10.64 -7.30 -19.50
N ILE A 211 -9.55 -7.13 -20.24
CA ILE A 211 -9.33 -7.78 -21.51
C ILE A 211 -8.40 -8.93 -21.18
N GLY A 212 -8.90 -10.16 -21.30
CA GLY A 212 -8.18 -11.38 -20.99
C GLY A 212 -6.87 -11.44 -21.75
N ASP A 213 -5.97 -12.28 -21.25
CA ASP A 213 -4.63 -12.41 -21.81
C ASP A 213 -4.71 -12.56 -23.33
N LYS A 214 -3.98 -11.68 -24.03
CA LYS A 214 -3.65 -11.91 -25.44
C LYS A 214 -2.78 -13.16 -25.44
N GLU A 215 -3.39 -14.33 -25.59
CA GLU A 215 -2.66 -15.49 -26.06
C GLU A 215 -1.98 -15.08 -27.38
N PRO A 216 -0.64 -15.19 -27.49
CA PRO A 216 0.03 -15.07 -28.78
C PRO A 216 -0.34 -16.21 -29.72
#